data_AF-A0A832JJX5-F1
#
_entry.id   AF-A0A832JJX5-F1
#
_cell.length_a   1.000
_cell.length_b   1.000
_cell.length_c   1.000
_cell.angle_alpha   90.00
_cell.angle_beta   90.00
_cell.angle_gamma   90.00
#
_symmetry.space_group_name_H-M   'P 1'
#
loop_
_entity.id
_entity.type
_entity.pdbx_description
1 polymer ?
#
loop_
_entity_poly.entity_id
_entity_poly.type
_entity_poly.pdbx_seq_one_letter_code
_entity_poly.pdbx_strand_id
1 'polypeptide(L)'
;MFEKLLESGCVIVIGRVGGKREELAKRIVEHAAAKGFSTTVLDTYGLFRDIPLEPVKPLLPYRLISTYLPLVLPSLPGPHTSSAEVTAAEAVAESSTFSGCLVKLASRTDSGARVAYLKLSMLSAFITDNEISPNLNASRIELAVAPTLFRKALTLLWVSYFKVLNKPPPRVIVIGEGGLTTREGGWVWPLLEELAMQGAAVVLLDRAIRRQHLQYAIVLADMTQEARMGVLKYRLPVSPEDTVGQKVVILDGGSSLYKIDH
;
A
#
# COMPACT_ATOMS: atom_id res chain seq x y z
N MET A 1 -23.92 -0.19 2.69
CA MET A 1 -23.06 0.94 2.28
C MET A 1 -21.59 0.53 2.24
N PHE A 2 -21.01 0.09 3.36
CA PHE A 2 -19.68 -0.53 3.35
C PHE A 2 -19.62 -1.73 2.40
N GLU A 3 -20.68 -2.54 2.32
CA GLU A 3 -20.80 -3.61 1.32
C GLU A 3 -20.60 -3.11 -0.11
N LYS A 4 -21.28 -2.01 -0.51
CA LYS A 4 -21.08 -1.41 -1.85
C LYS A 4 -19.64 -0.94 -2.08
N LEU A 5 -19.00 -0.34 -1.08
CA LEU A 5 -17.59 0.05 -1.17
C LEU A 5 -16.68 -1.18 -1.32
N LEU A 6 -16.95 -2.25 -0.58
CA LEU A 6 -16.19 -3.50 -0.67
C LEU A 6 -16.44 -4.25 -2.00
N GLU A 7 -17.58 -4.03 -2.64
CA GLU A 7 -17.91 -4.53 -3.98
C GLU A 7 -17.24 -3.72 -5.11
N SER A 8 -16.83 -2.47 -4.86
CA SER A 8 -16.16 -1.60 -5.85
C SER A 8 -14.75 -2.06 -6.24
N GLY A 9 -14.21 -3.09 -5.58
CA GLY A 9 -12.87 -3.64 -5.84
C GLY A 9 -11.73 -2.77 -5.29
N CYS A 10 -11.66 -1.50 -5.72
CA CYS A 10 -10.68 -0.54 -5.21
C CYS A 10 -11.38 0.75 -4.73
N VAL A 11 -11.04 1.17 -3.52
CA VAL A 11 -11.60 2.34 -2.85
C VAL A 11 -10.47 3.24 -2.38
N ILE A 12 -10.53 4.52 -2.75
CA ILE A 12 -9.55 5.53 -2.36
C ILE A 12 -10.15 6.42 -1.28
N VAL A 13 -9.66 6.34 -0.06
CA VAL A 13 -10.10 7.19 1.04
C VAL A 13 -9.13 8.37 1.19
N ILE A 14 -9.65 9.58 1.02
CA ILE A 14 -8.89 10.82 1.06
C ILE A 14 -9.13 11.54 2.38
N GLY A 15 -8.06 11.95 3.05
CA GLY A 15 -8.13 12.82 4.22
C GLY A 15 -6.77 13.09 4.87
N ARG A 16 -6.78 13.78 6.01
CA ARG A 16 -5.58 13.99 6.82
C ARG A 16 -5.14 12.68 7.50
N VAL A 17 -3.83 12.46 7.60
CA VAL A 17 -3.22 11.39 8.42
C VAL A 17 -3.63 11.53 9.88
N GLY A 18 -4.06 10.45 10.51
CA GLY A 18 -4.54 10.43 11.90
C GLY A 18 -5.90 11.11 12.09
N GLY A 19 -6.67 11.26 11.02
CA GLY A 19 -7.97 11.92 11.01
C GLY A 19 -9.11 10.97 10.65
N LYS A 20 -10.13 11.53 9.99
CA LYS A 20 -11.34 10.79 9.63
C LYS A 20 -11.13 9.67 8.60
N ARG A 21 -10.03 9.72 7.82
CA ARG A 21 -9.72 8.64 6.86
C ARG A 21 -9.39 7.33 7.57
N GLU A 22 -8.61 7.39 8.65
CA GLU A 22 -8.29 6.20 9.45
C GLU A 22 -9.51 5.74 10.24
N GLU A 23 -10.28 6.65 10.82
CA GLU A 23 -11.55 6.29 11.49
C GLU A 23 -12.50 5.55 10.54
N LEU A 24 -12.66 6.04 9.31
CA LEU A 24 -13.48 5.37 8.31
C LEU A 24 -12.91 3.99 7.94
N ALA A 25 -11.61 3.88 7.70
CA ALA A 25 -10.98 2.60 7.42
C ALA A 25 -11.10 1.61 8.58
N LYS A 26 -11.03 2.08 9.82
CA LYS A 26 -11.27 1.26 11.00
C LYS A 26 -12.68 0.67 10.99
N ARG A 27 -13.70 1.50 10.73
CA ARG A 27 -15.09 1.05 10.59
C ARG A 27 -15.26 0.05 9.44
N ILE A 28 -14.55 0.23 8.32
CA ILE A 28 -14.55 -0.74 7.20
C ILE A 28 -13.97 -2.09 7.66
N VAL A 29 -12.85 -2.07 8.38
CA VAL A 29 -12.19 -3.28 8.91
C VAL A 29 -13.10 -4.01 9.91
N GLU A 30 -13.67 -3.28 10.87
CA GLU A 30 -14.61 -3.84 11.86
C GLU A 30 -15.84 -4.46 11.18
N HIS A 31 -16.40 -3.78 10.17
CA HIS A 31 -17.51 -4.29 9.40
C HIS A 31 -17.14 -5.57 8.63
N ALA A 32 -15.97 -5.60 8.00
CA ALA A 32 -15.46 -6.78 7.29
C ALA A 32 -15.25 -7.96 8.25
N ALA A 33 -14.65 -7.70 9.42
CA ALA A 33 -14.47 -8.70 10.47
C ALA A 33 -15.81 -9.26 10.99
N ALA A 34 -16.82 -8.42 11.20
CA ALA A 34 -18.16 -8.83 11.60
C ALA A 34 -18.86 -9.72 10.55
N LYS A 35 -18.48 -9.60 9.27
CA LYS A 35 -18.94 -10.44 8.17
C LYS A 35 -18.10 -11.73 7.99
N GLY A 36 -17.07 -11.92 8.80
CA GLY A 36 -16.15 -13.06 8.70
C GLY A 36 -15.20 -12.97 7.51
N PHE A 37 -14.99 -11.78 6.93
CA PHE A 37 -14.07 -11.61 5.82
C PHE A 37 -12.61 -11.62 6.28
N SER A 38 -11.76 -12.32 5.52
CA SER A 38 -10.32 -12.25 5.72
C SER A 38 -9.84 -10.82 5.48
N THR A 39 -9.26 -10.21 6.52
CA THR A 39 -8.91 -8.78 6.52
C THR A 39 -7.45 -8.61 6.92
N THR A 40 -6.73 -7.83 6.13
CA THR A 40 -5.35 -7.43 6.43
C THR A 40 -5.18 -5.92 6.33
N VAL A 41 -4.47 -5.34 7.30
CA VAL A 41 -4.12 -3.92 7.31
C VAL A 41 -2.60 -3.77 7.25
N LEU A 42 -2.12 -2.99 6.28
CA LEU A 42 -0.74 -2.49 6.25
C LEU A 42 -0.66 -1.20 7.08
N ASP A 43 -0.31 -1.32 8.36
CA ASP A 43 -0.34 -0.22 9.32
C ASP A 43 0.97 0.59 9.31
N THR A 44 1.07 1.53 8.37
CA THR A 44 2.21 2.42 8.16
C THR A 44 2.54 3.31 9.38
N TYR A 45 1.54 3.70 10.16
CA TYR A 45 1.70 4.71 11.23
C TYR A 45 1.39 4.18 12.63
N GLY A 46 0.94 2.92 12.77
CA GLY A 46 0.53 2.37 14.06
C GLY A 46 -0.84 2.86 14.49
N LEU A 47 -1.69 3.27 13.54
CA LEU A 47 -2.98 3.90 13.81
C LEU A 47 -4.12 2.89 13.97
N PHE A 48 -3.89 1.60 13.70
CA PHE A 48 -4.88 0.52 13.78
C PHE A 48 -4.67 -0.39 14.99
N ARG A 49 -3.99 0.10 16.03
CA ARG A 49 -3.62 -0.68 17.23
C ARG A 49 -4.81 -1.09 18.09
N ASP A 50 -5.85 -0.30 18.05
CA ASP A 50 -7.11 -0.42 18.78
C ASP A 50 -8.10 -1.42 18.15
N ILE A 51 -7.88 -1.84 16.91
CA ILE A 51 -8.68 -2.90 16.28
C ILE A 51 -8.16 -4.28 16.71
N PRO A 52 -9.04 -5.25 17.00
CA PRO A 52 -8.69 -6.64 17.32
C PRO A 52 -8.17 -7.43 16.10
N LEU A 53 -7.05 -7.01 15.53
CA LEU A 53 -6.28 -7.75 14.51
C LEU A 53 -4.99 -8.30 15.13
N GLU A 54 -4.57 -9.48 14.67
CA GLU A 54 -3.31 -10.09 15.08
C GLU A 54 -2.12 -9.26 14.59
N PRO A 55 -1.22 -8.79 15.47
CA PRO A 55 -0.04 -8.06 15.06
C PRO A 55 0.95 -9.00 14.37
N VAL A 56 1.38 -8.62 13.16
CA VAL A 56 2.34 -9.36 12.35
C VAL A 56 3.56 -8.50 12.09
N LYS A 57 4.75 -9.05 12.37
CA LYS A 57 6.01 -8.39 12.02
C LYS A 57 6.10 -8.23 10.50
N PRO A 58 6.62 -7.10 9.99
CA PRO A 58 6.74 -6.84 8.56
C PRO A 58 7.90 -7.62 7.93
N LEU A 59 7.91 -8.94 8.06
CA LEU A 59 8.89 -9.86 7.49
C LEU A 59 8.36 -10.45 6.18
N LEU A 60 9.14 -10.35 5.12
CA LEU A 60 8.78 -10.84 3.78
C LEU A 60 9.76 -11.93 3.31
N PRO A 61 9.27 -13.09 2.85
CA PRO A 61 10.11 -14.11 2.23
C PRO A 61 10.74 -13.62 0.93
N TYR A 62 12.07 -13.64 0.84
CA TYR A 62 12.84 -13.14 -0.31
C TYR A 62 12.34 -13.71 -1.63
N ARG A 63 12.16 -15.04 -1.72
CA ARG A 63 11.79 -15.74 -2.95
C ARG A 63 10.47 -15.26 -3.56
N LEU A 64 9.56 -14.76 -2.73
CA LEU A 64 8.25 -14.29 -3.19
C LEU A 64 8.34 -12.86 -3.73
N ILE A 65 9.19 -12.01 -3.14
CA ILE A 65 9.24 -10.58 -3.47
C ILE A 65 10.47 -10.16 -4.29
N SER A 66 11.40 -11.08 -4.57
CA SER A 66 12.72 -10.77 -5.11
C SER A 66 12.67 -9.97 -6.42
N THR A 67 11.77 -10.31 -7.33
CA THR A 67 11.58 -9.64 -8.62
C THR A 67 11.14 -8.18 -8.49
N TYR A 68 10.58 -7.79 -7.34
CA TYR A 68 10.13 -6.43 -7.06
C TYR A 68 11.17 -5.60 -6.30
N LEU A 69 12.25 -6.21 -5.78
CA LEU A 69 13.30 -5.50 -5.04
C LEU A 69 13.98 -4.37 -5.84
N PRO A 70 14.28 -4.53 -7.15
CA PRO A 70 14.81 -3.43 -7.94
C PRO A 70 13.85 -2.23 -7.99
N LEU A 71 12.56 -2.49 -8.12
CA LEU A 71 11.52 -1.46 -8.33
C LEU A 71 11.28 -0.58 -7.10
N VAL A 72 11.66 -1.05 -5.90
CA VAL A 72 11.52 -0.28 -4.65
C VAL A 72 12.79 0.50 -4.28
N LEU A 73 13.89 0.34 -5.02
CA LEU A 73 15.10 1.13 -4.79
C LEU A 73 14.86 2.65 -4.83
N PRO A 74 14.05 3.22 -5.73
CA PRO A 74 13.76 4.66 -5.72
C PRO A 74 13.07 5.14 -4.42
N SER A 75 12.35 4.25 -3.74
CA SER A 75 11.61 4.55 -2.50
C SER A 75 12.47 4.46 -1.23
N LEU A 76 13.74 4.03 -1.36
CA LEU A 76 14.71 3.96 -0.26
C LEU A 76 15.63 5.19 -0.27
N PRO A 77 16.14 5.63 0.90
CA PRO A 77 16.98 6.82 0.99
C PRO A 77 18.33 6.64 0.29
N GLY A 78 18.95 7.77 -0.05
CA GLY A 78 20.22 7.82 -0.77
C GLY A 78 20.07 8.00 -2.28
N PRO A 79 21.19 8.01 -3.03
CA PRO A 79 21.18 8.26 -4.46
C PRO A 79 20.34 7.24 -5.21
N HIS A 80 19.86 7.64 -6.37
CA HIS A 80 19.12 6.77 -7.26
C HIS A 80 19.73 6.85 -8.67
N THR A 81 20.02 5.68 -9.23
CA THR A 81 20.51 5.54 -10.61
C THR A 81 19.78 4.36 -11.26
N SER A 82 19.49 4.46 -12.56
CA SER A 82 18.91 3.34 -13.31
C SER A 82 19.84 2.12 -13.31
N SER A 83 21.17 2.34 -13.27
CA SER A 83 22.14 1.25 -13.15
C SER A 83 21.97 0.44 -11.86
N ALA A 84 21.57 1.06 -10.74
CA ALA A 84 21.35 0.33 -9.50
C ALA A 84 20.17 -0.64 -9.61
N GLU A 85 19.11 -0.28 -10.34
CA GLU A 85 17.98 -1.19 -10.57
C GLU A 85 18.35 -2.36 -11.48
N VAL A 86 19.09 -2.09 -12.56
CA VAL A 86 19.57 -3.13 -13.47
C VAL A 86 20.47 -4.11 -12.72
N THR A 87 21.47 -3.61 -11.99
CA THR A 87 22.37 -4.47 -11.22
C THR A 87 21.62 -5.24 -10.12
N ALA A 88 20.64 -4.62 -9.45
CA ALA A 88 19.80 -5.32 -8.49
C ALA A 88 18.98 -6.44 -9.13
N ALA A 89 18.42 -6.21 -10.32
CA ALA A 89 17.65 -7.21 -11.04
C ALA A 89 18.52 -8.40 -11.47
N GLU A 90 19.74 -8.14 -11.95
CA GLU A 90 20.70 -9.19 -12.27
C GLU A 90 21.13 -9.99 -11.04
N ALA A 91 21.46 -9.31 -9.93
CA ALA A 91 21.82 -9.98 -8.68
C ALA A 91 20.67 -10.82 -8.11
N VAL A 92 19.43 -10.35 -8.25
CA VAL A 92 18.22 -11.11 -7.91
C VAL A 92 18.07 -12.35 -8.78
N ALA A 93 18.27 -12.24 -10.10
CA ALA A 93 18.17 -13.37 -11.00
C ALA A 93 19.25 -14.45 -10.73
N GLU A 94 20.41 -14.04 -10.23
CA GLU A 94 21.53 -14.93 -9.88
C GLU A 94 21.44 -15.52 -8.46
N SER A 95 20.45 -15.14 -7.65
CA SER A 95 20.42 -15.47 -6.22
C SER A 95 19.10 -16.11 -5.80
N SER A 96 19.18 -17.15 -4.98
CA SER A 96 18.02 -17.81 -4.38
C SER A 96 17.69 -17.35 -2.95
N THR A 97 18.56 -16.50 -2.38
CA THR A 97 18.47 -15.92 -1.04
C THR A 97 18.80 -14.43 -1.07
N PHE A 98 18.24 -13.68 -0.13
CA PHE A 98 18.52 -12.27 0.06
C PHE A 98 19.98 -12.04 0.43
N SER A 99 20.50 -12.90 1.32
CA SER A 99 21.92 -12.89 1.68
C SER A 99 22.82 -13.09 0.45
N GLY A 100 22.47 -14.03 -0.43
CA GLY A 100 23.16 -14.26 -1.70
C GLY A 100 23.09 -13.04 -2.63
N CYS A 101 21.93 -12.40 -2.74
CA CYS A 101 21.75 -11.18 -3.53
C CYS A 101 22.67 -10.05 -3.06
N LEU A 102 22.77 -9.83 -1.75
CA LEU A 102 23.67 -8.83 -1.18
C LEU A 102 25.15 -9.17 -1.45
N VAL A 103 25.55 -10.45 -1.35
CA VAL A 103 26.91 -10.90 -1.68
C VAL A 103 27.23 -10.65 -3.16
N LYS A 104 26.29 -10.97 -4.06
CA LYS A 104 26.45 -10.70 -5.50
C LYS A 104 26.66 -9.22 -5.78
N LEU A 105 25.84 -8.35 -5.18
CA LEU A 105 26.01 -6.91 -5.33
C LEU A 105 27.33 -6.39 -4.74
N ALA A 106 27.75 -6.92 -3.58
CA ALA A 106 29.02 -6.55 -2.95
C ALA A 106 30.25 -7.00 -3.75
N SER A 107 30.14 -8.07 -4.54
CA SER A 107 31.23 -8.60 -5.36
C SER A 107 31.50 -7.81 -6.64
N ARG A 108 30.58 -6.90 -7.02
CA ARG A 108 30.68 -6.09 -8.23
C ARG A 108 31.33 -4.75 -7.93
N THR A 109 32.13 -4.26 -8.88
CA THR A 109 32.90 -3.00 -8.74
C THR A 109 32.19 -1.78 -9.30
N ASP A 110 31.06 -1.94 -9.99
CA ASP A 110 30.31 -0.82 -10.56
C ASP A 110 29.56 -0.01 -9.50
N SER A 111 29.39 1.28 -9.77
CA SER A 111 28.72 2.21 -8.84
C SER A 111 27.24 1.88 -8.64
N GLY A 112 26.58 1.28 -9.65
CA GLY A 112 25.20 0.81 -9.57
C GLY A 112 25.04 -0.28 -8.52
N ALA A 113 25.92 -1.29 -8.54
CA ALA A 113 25.94 -2.37 -7.56
C ALA A 113 26.16 -1.88 -6.14
N ARG A 114 27.09 -0.93 -5.95
CA ARG A 114 27.32 -0.33 -4.63
C ARG A 114 26.08 0.40 -4.11
N VAL A 115 25.41 1.18 -4.96
CA VAL A 115 24.17 1.88 -4.58
C VAL A 115 23.07 0.87 -4.26
N ALA A 116 22.86 -0.14 -5.10
CA ALA A 116 21.88 -1.20 -4.86
C ALA A 116 22.14 -1.96 -3.55
N TYR A 117 23.39 -2.35 -3.29
CA TYR A 117 23.80 -3.01 -2.06
C TYR A 117 23.48 -2.17 -0.82
N LEU A 118 23.89 -0.89 -0.81
CA LEU A 118 23.65 0.00 0.32
C LEU A 118 22.16 0.20 0.59
N LYS A 119 21.33 0.27 -0.45
CA LYS A 119 19.89 0.47 -0.30
C LYS A 119 19.19 -0.82 0.13
N LEU A 120 19.47 -1.95 -0.53
CA LEU A 120 18.86 -3.24 -0.16
C LEU A 120 19.28 -3.70 1.23
N SER A 121 20.54 -3.49 1.64
CA SER A 121 20.99 -3.87 2.99
C SER A 121 20.18 -3.20 4.12
N MET A 122 19.56 -2.04 3.87
CA MET A 122 18.63 -1.39 4.81
C MET A 122 17.38 -2.22 5.10
N LEU A 123 17.01 -3.14 4.19
CA LEU A 123 15.86 -4.03 4.31
C LEU A 123 16.21 -5.40 4.93
N SER A 124 17.46 -5.63 5.35
CA SER A 124 17.93 -6.92 5.89
C SER A 124 17.17 -7.41 7.13
N ALA A 125 16.66 -6.49 7.96
CA ALA A 125 15.82 -6.85 9.11
C ALA A 125 14.37 -7.23 8.74
N PHE A 126 13.96 -7.00 7.49
CA PHE A 126 12.57 -7.12 7.01
C PHE A 126 12.41 -8.17 5.92
N ILE A 127 13.51 -8.66 5.34
CA ILE A 127 13.51 -9.72 4.33
C ILE A 127 14.15 -10.95 4.93
N THR A 128 13.45 -12.09 4.82
CA THR A 128 13.91 -13.37 5.34
C THR A 128 14.07 -14.39 4.22
N ASP A 129 15.05 -15.27 4.36
CA ASP A 129 15.23 -16.42 3.48
C ASP A 129 14.30 -17.59 3.86
N ASN A 130 13.60 -17.50 5.00
CA ASN A 130 12.63 -18.48 5.44
C ASN A 130 11.27 -18.28 4.74
N GLU A 131 10.62 -19.38 4.34
CA GLU A 131 9.33 -19.35 3.64
C GLU A 131 8.10 -19.37 4.58
N ILE A 132 8.27 -18.97 5.84
CA ILE A 132 7.15 -18.96 6.79
C ILE A 132 6.21 -17.81 6.41
N SER A 133 5.11 -18.15 5.74
CA SER A 133 4.04 -17.20 5.43
C SER A 133 3.26 -16.84 6.70
N PRO A 134 3.09 -15.55 7.01
CA PRO A 134 2.27 -15.14 8.14
C PRO A 134 0.79 -15.48 7.89
N ASN A 135 0.03 -15.57 8.99
CA ASN A 135 -1.43 -15.64 8.91
C ASN A 135 -1.97 -14.27 8.50
N LEU A 136 -2.72 -14.22 7.40
CA LEU A 136 -3.28 -12.98 6.83
C LEU A 136 -4.81 -12.88 6.98
N ASN A 137 -5.44 -13.79 7.71
CA ASN A 137 -6.90 -13.82 7.80
C ASN A 137 -7.48 -12.69 8.67
N ALA A 138 -6.77 -12.23 9.69
CA ALA A 138 -7.19 -11.13 10.56
C ALA A 138 -5.95 -10.42 11.08
N SER A 139 -5.18 -9.83 10.17
CA SER A 139 -3.81 -9.43 10.45
C SER A 139 -3.57 -7.92 10.33
N ARG A 140 -2.70 -7.40 11.19
CA ARG A 140 -2.15 -6.05 11.12
C ARG A 140 -0.65 -6.15 10.92
N ILE A 141 -0.19 -5.85 9.71
CA ILE A 141 1.23 -5.78 9.40
C ILE A 141 1.79 -4.49 9.99
N GLU A 142 2.67 -4.61 10.98
CA GLU A 142 3.15 -3.48 11.78
C GLU A 142 4.29 -2.72 11.11
N LEU A 143 4.04 -2.09 9.96
CA LEU A 143 5.06 -1.32 9.23
C LEU A 143 5.65 -0.16 10.05
N ALA A 144 4.91 0.34 11.04
CA ALA A 144 5.38 1.38 11.96
C ALA A 144 6.63 0.99 12.78
N VAL A 145 6.95 -0.31 12.92
CA VAL A 145 8.20 -0.75 13.59
C VAL A 145 9.46 -0.45 12.76
N ALA A 146 9.31 -0.25 11.45
CA ALA A 146 10.41 0.11 10.59
C ALA A 146 10.70 1.63 10.66
N PRO A 147 11.96 2.06 10.42
CA PRO A 147 12.30 3.46 10.23
C PRO A 147 11.43 4.10 9.14
N THR A 148 10.97 5.33 9.38
CA THR A 148 10.02 6.05 8.50
C THR A 148 10.44 6.06 7.03
N LEU A 149 11.74 6.19 6.76
CA LEU A 149 12.30 6.23 5.41
C LEU A 149 12.17 4.90 4.63
N PHE A 150 11.93 3.78 5.31
CA PHE A 150 11.82 2.46 4.68
C PHE A 150 10.37 2.01 4.52
N ARG A 151 9.46 2.59 5.31
CA ARG A 151 8.05 2.15 5.39
C ARG A 151 7.39 2.10 4.04
N LYS A 152 7.64 3.10 3.19
CA LYS A 152 7.10 3.14 1.82
C LYS A 152 7.55 1.92 1.01
N ALA A 153 8.86 1.67 0.93
CA ALA A 153 9.40 0.50 0.22
C ALA A 153 8.79 -0.81 0.75
N LEU A 154 8.66 -0.94 2.08
CA LEU A 154 8.03 -2.10 2.70
C LEU A 154 6.54 -2.22 2.33
N THR A 155 5.76 -1.13 2.36
CA THR A 155 4.37 -1.12 1.90
C THR A 155 4.26 -1.65 0.48
N LEU A 156 5.13 -1.19 -0.44
CA LEU A 156 5.11 -1.62 -1.84
C LEU A 156 5.48 -3.11 -1.99
N LEU A 157 6.45 -3.61 -1.23
CA LEU A 157 6.80 -5.02 -1.21
C LEU A 157 5.69 -5.90 -0.60
N TRP A 158 4.94 -5.39 0.37
CA TRP A 158 3.78 -6.09 0.92
C TRP A 158 2.62 -6.17 -0.09
N VAL A 159 2.42 -5.12 -0.90
CA VAL A 159 1.47 -5.16 -2.02
C VAL A 159 1.87 -6.25 -3.02
N SER A 160 3.14 -6.30 -3.42
CA SER A 160 3.60 -7.36 -4.33
C SER A 160 3.52 -8.74 -3.70
N TYR A 161 3.77 -8.85 -2.39
CA TYR A 161 3.63 -10.09 -1.63
C TYR A 161 2.21 -10.67 -1.72
N PHE A 162 1.16 -9.85 -1.52
CA PHE A 162 -0.22 -10.35 -1.62
C PHE A 162 -0.52 -10.94 -3.00
N LYS A 163 0.06 -10.40 -4.06
CA LYS A 163 -0.15 -10.86 -5.44
C LYS A 163 0.55 -12.18 -5.75
N VAL A 164 1.71 -12.43 -5.16
CA VAL A 164 2.53 -13.62 -5.44
C VAL A 164 2.25 -14.80 -4.50
N LEU A 165 1.37 -14.62 -3.53
CA LEU A 165 0.93 -15.71 -2.66
C LEU A 165 0.22 -16.78 -3.51
N ASN A 166 0.62 -18.04 -3.30
CA ASN A 166 -0.08 -19.19 -3.87
C ASN A 166 -1.38 -19.52 -3.10
N LYS A 167 -2.12 -18.49 -2.69
CA LYS A 167 -3.36 -18.53 -1.94
C LYS A 167 -4.20 -17.31 -2.34
N PRO A 168 -5.54 -17.38 -2.24
CA PRO A 168 -6.38 -16.22 -2.43
C PRO A 168 -5.91 -15.07 -1.52
N PRO A 169 -5.86 -13.83 -2.02
CA PRO A 169 -5.53 -12.68 -1.18
C PRO A 169 -6.60 -12.48 -0.10
N PRO A 170 -6.29 -11.77 0.99
CA PRO A 170 -7.32 -11.32 1.94
C PRO A 170 -8.47 -10.62 1.21
N ARG A 171 -9.70 -10.92 1.61
CA ARG A 171 -10.91 -10.33 1.01
C ARG A 171 -10.94 -8.81 1.21
N VAL A 172 -10.36 -8.28 2.28
CA VAL A 172 -10.18 -6.84 2.48
C VAL A 172 -8.73 -6.53 2.79
N ILE A 173 -8.13 -5.62 2.02
CA ILE A 173 -6.76 -5.16 2.20
C ILE A 173 -6.78 -3.65 2.38
N VAL A 174 -6.44 -3.17 3.58
CA VAL A 174 -6.30 -1.75 3.85
C VAL A 174 -4.83 -1.35 3.79
N ILE A 175 -4.52 -0.32 3.01
CA ILE A 175 -3.17 0.21 2.84
C ILE A 175 -3.10 1.59 3.47
N GLY A 176 -2.43 1.68 4.62
CA GLY A 176 -2.45 2.85 5.50
C GLY A 176 -1.83 4.13 4.93
N GLU A 177 -1.07 4.03 3.85
CA GLU A 177 -0.58 5.20 3.08
C GLU A 177 -0.30 4.76 1.62
N GLY A 178 -1.17 5.18 0.70
CA GLY A 178 -1.11 4.89 -0.73
C GLY A 178 -0.43 6.00 -1.56
N GLY A 179 0.44 6.81 -0.95
CA GLY A 179 1.10 7.92 -1.61
C GLY A 179 2.08 7.48 -2.71
N LEU A 180 1.58 7.10 -3.88
CA LEU A 180 2.37 6.60 -5.01
C LEU A 180 2.81 7.74 -5.93
N THR A 181 4.12 7.89 -6.11
CA THR A 181 4.66 8.74 -7.19
C THR A 181 4.25 8.16 -8.55
N THR A 182 4.34 8.95 -9.63
CA THR A 182 4.05 8.46 -10.99
C THR A 182 4.83 7.19 -11.33
N ARG A 183 6.08 7.10 -10.87
CA ARG A 183 6.95 5.95 -11.11
C ARG A 183 6.49 4.70 -10.37
N GLU A 184 6.24 4.80 -9.07
CA GLU A 184 5.76 3.65 -8.28
C GLU A 184 4.37 3.22 -8.76
N GLY A 185 3.51 4.19 -9.11
CA GLY A 185 2.20 3.93 -9.68
C GLY A 185 2.25 3.08 -10.95
N GLY A 186 3.31 3.19 -11.76
CA GLY A 186 3.45 2.41 -13.00
C GLY A 186 3.52 0.90 -12.80
N TRP A 187 3.97 0.42 -11.63
CA TRP A 187 4.04 -1.01 -11.34
C TRP A 187 3.13 -1.45 -10.19
N VAL A 188 2.77 -0.53 -9.28
CA VAL A 188 1.91 -0.85 -8.13
C VAL A 188 0.43 -0.89 -8.52
N TRP A 189 -0.06 0.04 -9.34
CA TRP A 189 -1.48 0.06 -9.72
C TRP A 189 -1.94 -1.23 -10.42
N PRO A 190 -1.19 -1.79 -11.39
CA PRO A 190 -1.54 -3.08 -11.97
C PRO A 190 -1.68 -4.20 -10.93
N LEU A 191 -0.84 -4.22 -9.90
CA LEU A 191 -0.94 -5.21 -8.82
C LEU A 191 -2.21 -5.02 -7.99
N LEU A 192 -2.58 -3.78 -7.68
CA LEU A 192 -3.81 -3.48 -6.94
C LEU A 192 -5.06 -3.87 -7.75
N GLU A 193 -5.04 -3.65 -9.06
CA GLU A 193 -6.11 -4.06 -9.98
C GLU A 193 -6.21 -5.59 -10.08
N GLU A 194 -5.08 -6.29 -10.19
CA GLU A 194 -5.03 -7.76 -10.18
C GLU A 194 -5.59 -8.33 -8.85
N LEU A 195 -5.22 -7.75 -7.71
CA LEU A 195 -5.78 -8.13 -6.41
C LEU A 195 -7.30 -7.93 -6.38
N ALA A 196 -7.80 -6.81 -6.92
CA ALA A 196 -9.23 -6.55 -7.01
C ALA A 196 -9.95 -7.56 -7.92
N MET A 197 -9.35 -7.92 -9.07
CA MET A 197 -9.87 -8.95 -9.97
C MET A 197 -9.91 -10.34 -9.31
N GLN A 198 -8.96 -10.63 -8.41
CA GLN A 198 -8.96 -11.86 -7.59
C GLN A 198 -9.98 -11.81 -6.45
N GLY A 199 -10.78 -10.75 -6.35
CA GLY A 199 -11.81 -10.60 -5.34
C GLY A 199 -11.29 -10.03 -4.02
N ALA A 200 -10.20 -9.26 -4.01
CA ALA A 200 -9.89 -8.41 -2.85
C ALA A 200 -10.62 -7.06 -2.95
N ALA A 201 -11.08 -6.53 -1.83
CA ALA A 201 -11.47 -5.14 -1.68
C ALA A 201 -10.26 -4.36 -1.17
N VAL A 202 -9.62 -3.60 -2.05
CA VAL A 202 -8.44 -2.79 -1.75
C VAL A 202 -8.90 -1.40 -1.29
N VAL A 203 -8.54 -1.03 -0.05
CA VAL A 203 -8.83 0.29 0.52
C VAL A 203 -7.51 1.05 0.68
N LEU A 204 -7.30 2.06 -0.15
CA LEU A 204 -6.10 2.89 -0.12
C LEU A 204 -6.35 4.19 0.63
N LEU A 205 -5.51 4.50 1.62
CA LEU A 205 -5.55 5.79 2.30
C LEU A 205 -4.58 6.76 1.64
N ASP A 206 -5.06 7.88 1.10
CA ASP A 206 -4.21 8.95 0.55
C ASP A 206 -4.59 10.30 1.16
N ARG A 207 -3.72 11.28 0.99
CA ARG A 207 -3.89 12.66 1.46
C ARG A 207 -4.44 13.56 0.37
N ALA A 208 -4.28 13.18 -0.90
CA ALA A 208 -4.64 14.00 -2.04
C ALA A 208 -5.27 13.18 -3.17
N ILE A 209 -6.15 13.82 -3.93
CA ILE A 209 -6.73 13.24 -5.15
C ILE A 209 -5.71 13.36 -6.28
N ARG A 210 -5.47 12.25 -6.98
CA ARG A 210 -4.60 12.18 -8.16
C ARG A 210 -5.43 11.73 -9.35
N ARG A 211 -4.93 12.00 -10.56
CA ARG A 211 -5.63 11.63 -11.81
C ARG A 211 -5.94 10.13 -11.87
N GLN A 212 -5.03 9.29 -11.40
CA GLN A 212 -5.21 7.85 -11.37
C GLN A 212 -6.36 7.40 -10.45
N HIS A 213 -6.69 8.17 -9.41
CA HIS A 213 -7.77 7.79 -8.48
C HIS A 213 -9.16 7.90 -9.12
N LEU A 214 -9.30 8.69 -10.19
CA LEU A 214 -10.59 9.02 -10.80
C LEU A 214 -11.29 7.83 -11.46
N GLN A 215 -10.57 6.72 -11.66
CA GLN A 215 -11.13 5.48 -12.21
C GLN A 215 -11.71 4.55 -11.12
N TYR A 216 -11.57 4.90 -9.84
CA TYR A 216 -12.01 4.10 -8.71
C TYR A 216 -13.04 4.86 -7.85
N ALA A 217 -13.65 4.15 -6.90
CA ALA A 217 -14.50 4.80 -5.92
C ALA A 217 -13.64 5.70 -5.02
N ILE A 218 -13.98 6.99 -4.93
CA ILE A 218 -13.28 7.95 -4.08
C ILE A 218 -14.17 8.30 -2.90
N VAL A 219 -13.61 8.21 -1.70
CA VAL A 219 -14.28 8.57 -0.46
C VAL A 219 -13.55 9.74 0.18
N LEU A 220 -14.20 10.89 0.25
CA LEU A 220 -13.66 12.08 0.92
C LEU A 220 -14.07 12.03 2.39
N ALA A 221 -13.13 11.60 3.24
CA ALA A 221 -13.35 11.52 4.69
C ALA A 221 -13.06 12.86 5.39
N ASP A 222 -12.17 13.68 4.84
CA ASP A 222 -11.87 15.04 5.30
C ASP A 222 -11.51 15.93 4.10
N MET A 223 -11.96 17.19 4.11
CA MET A 223 -11.70 18.17 3.05
C MET A 223 -10.48 19.03 3.41
N THR A 224 -9.30 18.42 3.34
CA THR A 224 -8.04 19.15 3.50
C THR A 224 -7.80 20.10 2.32
N GLN A 225 -6.81 20.99 2.44
CA GLN A 225 -6.41 21.88 1.34
C GLN A 225 -6.03 21.08 0.10
N GLU A 226 -5.31 19.97 0.25
CA GLU A 226 -4.90 19.08 -0.83
C GLU A 226 -6.10 18.38 -1.49
N ALA A 227 -7.06 17.90 -0.69
CA ALA A 227 -8.30 17.32 -1.19
C ALA A 227 -9.12 18.35 -1.99
N ARG A 228 -9.27 19.58 -1.46
CA ARG A 228 -9.97 20.69 -2.13
C ARG A 228 -9.30 21.05 -3.45
N MET A 229 -7.98 21.14 -3.49
CA MET A 229 -7.22 21.39 -4.72
C MET A 229 -7.47 20.29 -5.76
N GLY A 230 -7.55 19.03 -5.32
CA GLY A 230 -7.89 17.89 -6.17
C GLY A 230 -9.32 17.98 -6.74
N VAL A 231 -10.32 18.24 -5.88
CA VAL A 231 -11.72 18.41 -6.28
C VAL A 231 -11.87 19.50 -7.34
N LEU A 232 -11.26 20.67 -7.12
CA LEU A 232 -11.30 21.78 -8.06
C LEU A 232 -10.57 21.45 -9.37
N LYS A 233 -9.37 20.88 -9.28
CA LYS A 233 -8.54 20.53 -10.45
C LYS A 233 -9.23 19.54 -11.37
N TYR A 234 -9.91 18.54 -10.79
CA TYR A 234 -10.57 17.47 -11.54
C TYR A 234 -12.08 17.69 -11.71
N ARG A 235 -12.60 18.86 -11.30
CA ARG A 235 -14.02 19.25 -11.41
C ARG A 235 -14.98 18.20 -10.85
N LEU A 236 -14.64 17.64 -9.70
CA LEU A 236 -15.49 16.64 -9.04
C LEU A 236 -16.79 17.28 -8.57
N PRO A 237 -17.94 16.59 -8.66
CA PRO A 237 -19.27 17.17 -8.39
C PRO A 237 -19.57 17.35 -6.89
N VAL A 238 -18.56 17.67 -6.07
CA VAL A 238 -18.67 17.79 -4.61
C VAL A 238 -18.67 19.27 -4.23
N SER A 239 -19.71 19.73 -3.54
CA SER A 239 -19.69 21.11 -3.01
C SER A 239 -18.75 21.21 -1.80
N PRO A 240 -18.09 22.37 -1.58
CA PRO A 240 -17.24 22.57 -0.42
C PRO A 240 -17.97 22.39 0.92
N GLU A 241 -19.28 22.65 0.96
CA GLU A 241 -20.12 22.54 2.16
C GLU A 241 -20.41 21.07 2.52
N ASP A 242 -20.45 20.18 1.52
CA ASP A 242 -20.84 18.77 1.67
C ASP A 242 -19.84 17.91 2.44
N THR A 243 -18.68 18.44 2.82
CA THR A 243 -17.60 17.69 3.48
C THR A 243 -17.08 18.35 4.75
N VAL A 244 -17.42 19.62 4.97
CA VAL A 244 -17.02 20.40 6.16
C VAL A 244 -17.87 20.03 7.38
N GLY A 245 -19.09 19.51 7.16
CA GLY A 245 -20.09 19.26 8.21
C GLY A 245 -20.28 17.80 8.63
N GLN A 246 -19.20 17.02 8.83
CA GLN A 246 -19.29 15.61 9.28
C GLN A 246 -19.87 14.59 8.28
N LYS A 247 -20.02 14.95 7.01
CA LYS A 247 -20.52 14.01 6.00
C LYS A 247 -19.37 13.38 5.22
N VAL A 248 -19.36 12.05 5.11
CA VAL A 248 -18.46 11.35 4.19
C VAL A 248 -19.09 11.39 2.81
N VAL A 249 -18.32 11.84 1.81
CA VAL A 249 -18.79 11.89 0.42
C VAL A 249 -18.16 10.76 -0.38
N ILE A 250 -19.00 9.89 -0.96
CA ILE A 250 -18.56 8.83 -1.86
C ILE A 250 -18.87 9.25 -3.30
N LEU A 251 -17.86 9.20 -4.15
CA LEU A 251 -17.94 9.28 -5.60
C LEU A 251 -17.75 7.86 -6.15
N ASP A 252 -18.82 7.24 -6.63
CA ASP A 252 -18.73 5.97 -7.35
C ASP A 252 -18.20 6.21 -8.79
N GLY A 253 -17.61 5.20 -9.44
CA GLY A 253 -17.00 5.28 -10.77
C GLY A 253 -17.95 5.80 -11.87
N GLY A 254 -19.26 5.81 -11.61
CA GLY A 254 -20.31 6.44 -12.43
C GLY A 254 -20.66 7.89 -12.07
N SER A 255 -19.83 8.62 -11.30
CA SER A 255 -20.09 10.00 -10.82
C SER A 255 -21.29 10.17 -9.88
N SER A 256 -21.82 9.07 -9.32
CA SER A 256 -22.91 9.13 -8.34
C SER A 256 -22.37 9.54 -6.97
N LEU A 257 -23.03 10.51 -6.34
CA LEU A 257 -22.61 11.12 -5.08
C LEU A 257 -23.48 10.61 -3.93
N TYR A 258 -22.86 9.97 -2.94
CA TYR A 258 -23.53 9.54 -1.71
C TYR A 258 -23.00 10.33 -0.52
N LYS A 259 -23.89 10.75 0.37
CA LYS A 259 -23.55 11.40 1.64
C LYS A 259 -23.81 10.41 2.78
N ILE A 260 -22.89 10.36 3.73
CA ILE A 260 -23.02 9.58 4.97
C ILE A 260 -23.00 10.57 6.12
N ASP A 261 -24.10 10.69 6.85
CA ASP A 261 -24.13 11.43 8.11
C ASP A 261 -23.51 10.55 9.21
N HIS A 262 -22.67 11.13 10.07
CA HIS A 262 -22.04 10.41 11.20
C HIS A 262 -23.05 9.98 12.26
#